data_AF-A0A956BVI2-F1
#
_entry.id   AF-A0A956BVI2-F1
#
_cell.length_a   1.000
_cell.length_b   1.000
_cell.length_c   1.000
_cell.angle_alpha   90.00
_cell.angle_beta   90.00
_cell.angle_gamma   90.00
#
_symmetry.space_group_name_H-M   'P 1'
#
loop_
_entity.id
_entity.type
_entity.pdbx_description
1 polymer ?
#
loop_
_entity_poly.entity_id
_entity_poly.type
_entity_poly.pdbx_seq_one_letter_code
_entity_poly.pdbx_strand_id
1 'polypeptide(L)'
;MTLPRRGSRTVIVDGVTYRWRVRTRPTAAQRTGRSPLGVAVERDDVRGATLVAVLRRLHPGSGGLERTYAVTPREVAAVVREALSAGWTPTHEGPQFAFRPASARVPSRTAEVGPPELTTEVIHELVAARTSRDTLRFGDTETLTWPGGGRYAGVRIEVSGKDLLDWVRDAERPHVERENANRGGEDPAYHLVPADYLPPPQTLRTSRELFGEVPSVEARSFVMEPSDRRLSKTTLLTCSCGVSECEFLLVRISVLPDVVVWSDFESFHRPWVYDLGPFVFDRQEYEAAFG
;
A
#
# COMPACT_ATOMS: atom_id res chain seq x y z
N MET A 1 -9.87 29.66 -10.02
CA MET A 1 -9.65 29.41 -8.57
C MET A 1 -8.27 28.78 -8.44
N THR A 2 -7.58 28.99 -7.32
CA THR A 2 -6.27 28.36 -7.06
C THR A 2 -6.41 27.39 -5.89
N LEU A 3 -5.84 26.20 -5.99
CA LEU A 3 -5.83 25.23 -4.90
C LEU A 3 -5.17 25.84 -3.66
N PRO A 4 -5.82 25.79 -2.48
CA PRO A 4 -5.19 26.23 -1.24
C PRO A 4 -3.97 25.37 -0.94
N ARG A 5 -2.82 25.95 -0.60
CA ARG A 5 -1.63 25.18 -0.21
C ARG A 5 -1.90 24.28 1.00
N ARG A 6 -2.66 24.76 1.98
CA ARG A 6 -3.02 24.00 3.19
C ARG A 6 -3.99 22.86 2.85
N GLY A 7 -3.59 21.63 3.17
CA GLY A 7 -4.38 20.41 2.91
C GLY A 7 -4.33 19.92 1.46
N SER A 8 -3.46 20.50 0.63
CA SER A 8 -3.08 19.94 -0.66
C SER A 8 -1.83 19.08 -0.51
N ARG A 9 -1.70 18.06 -1.36
CA ARG A 9 -0.53 17.18 -1.48
C ARG A 9 0.18 17.47 -2.80
N THR A 10 1.44 17.08 -2.92
CA THR A 10 2.20 17.19 -4.17
C THR A 10 2.34 15.84 -4.85
N VAL A 11 2.55 15.86 -6.16
CA VAL A 11 2.94 14.72 -6.99
C VAL A 11 3.75 15.24 -8.16
N ILE A 12 4.82 14.53 -8.54
CA ILE A 12 5.58 14.85 -9.74
C ILE A 12 5.05 13.95 -10.85
N VAL A 13 4.69 14.52 -12.00
CA VAL A 13 4.25 13.79 -13.19
C VAL A 13 5.11 14.26 -14.37
N ASP A 14 5.87 13.33 -14.94
CA ASP A 14 6.74 13.53 -16.10
C ASP A 14 7.66 14.77 -15.92
N GLY A 15 8.29 14.84 -14.74
CA GLY A 15 9.21 15.93 -14.36
C GLY A 15 8.53 17.24 -13.90
N VAL A 16 7.20 17.32 -13.92
CA VAL A 16 6.45 18.53 -13.54
C VAL A 16 5.77 18.33 -12.18
N THR A 17 5.95 19.29 -11.27
CA THR A 17 5.30 19.24 -9.95
C THR A 17 3.86 19.74 -10.01
N TYR A 18 2.93 18.90 -9.57
CA TYR A 18 1.53 19.22 -9.42
C TYR A 18 1.14 19.21 -7.94
N ARG A 19 0.16 20.06 -7.59
CA ARG A 19 -0.59 19.97 -6.34
C ARG A 19 -1.95 19.38 -6.59
N TRP A 20 -2.38 18.51 -5.69
CA TRP A 20 -3.70 17.92 -5.76
C TRP A 20 -4.38 17.90 -4.40
N ARG A 21 -5.71 17.87 -4.44
CA ARG A 21 -6.53 17.92 -3.25
C ARG A 21 -7.86 17.19 -3.43
N VAL A 22 -8.18 16.39 -2.43
CA VAL A 22 -9.56 16.01 -2.10
C VAL A 22 -10.11 17.02 -1.10
N ARG A 23 -11.30 17.55 -1.37
CA ARG A 23 -11.96 18.48 -0.44
C ARG A 23 -12.25 17.77 0.89
N THR A 24 -12.11 18.48 2.01
CA THR A 24 -12.30 17.87 3.33
C THR A 24 -13.78 17.72 3.69
N ARG A 25 -14.59 18.75 3.44
CA ARG A 25 -16.06 18.70 3.63
C ARG A 25 -16.72 18.36 2.29
N PRO A 26 -17.57 17.34 2.16
CA PRO A 26 -18.26 17.02 0.90
C PRO A 26 -19.22 18.14 0.45
N THR A 27 -19.54 18.22 -0.85
CA THR A 27 -20.68 19.04 -1.31
C THR A 27 -21.99 18.48 -0.75
N ALA A 28 -23.10 19.24 -0.85
CA ALA A 28 -24.43 18.71 -0.55
C ALA A 28 -24.75 17.45 -1.38
N ALA A 29 -24.37 17.45 -2.67
CA ALA A 29 -24.53 16.29 -3.56
C ALA A 29 -23.65 15.10 -3.15
N GLN A 30 -22.38 15.33 -2.81
CA GLN A 30 -21.48 14.28 -2.33
C GLN A 30 -21.90 13.73 -0.97
N ARG A 31 -22.41 14.58 -0.07
CA ARG A 31 -22.86 14.18 1.27
C ARG A 31 -23.98 13.15 1.20
N THR A 32 -24.83 13.25 0.18
CA THR A 32 -25.98 12.37 -0.07
C THR A 32 -25.67 11.27 -1.10
N GLY A 33 -24.40 11.11 -1.51
CA GLY A 33 -23.99 10.10 -2.49
C GLY A 33 -24.43 10.37 -3.94
N ARG A 34 -25.10 11.50 -4.22
CA ARG A 34 -25.64 11.84 -5.55
C ARG A 34 -24.58 12.29 -6.56
N SER A 35 -23.35 12.50 -6.12
CA SER A 35 -22.24 12.86 -7.00
C SER A 35 -20.94 12.17 -6.59
N PRO A 36 -20.14 11.72 -7.57
CA PRO A 36 -18.83 11.11 -7.35
C PRO A 36 -17.80 12.02 -6.66
N LEU A 37 -16.72 11.40 -6.20
CA LEU A 37 -15.54 12.05 -5.63
C LEU A 37 -14.83 12.88 -6.70
N GLY A 38 -14.60 14.15 -6.36
CA GLY A 38 -13.79 15.06 -7.16
C GLY A 38 -12.40 15.24 -6.56
N VAL A 39 -11.37 15.10 -7.40
CA VAL A 39 -9.98 15.43 -7.08
C VAL A 39 -9.59 16.63 -7.91
N ALA A 40 -9.16 17.70 -7.25
CA ALA A 40 -8.69 18.89 -7.93
C ALA A 40 -7.16 18.83 -8.07
N VAL A 41 -6.61 19.17 -9.23
CA VAL A 41 -5.17 19.16 -9.52
C VAL A 41 -4.77 20.44 -10.27
N GLU A 42 -3.64 21.03 -9.91
CA GLU A 42 -3.04 22.21 -10.55
C GLU A 42 -1.51 22.05 -10.62
N ARG A 43 -0.83 22.74 -11.54
CA ARG A 43 0.63 22.91 -11.45
C ARG A 43 0.99 23.67 -10.17
N ASP A 44 2.09 23.30 -9.51
CA ASP A 44 2.48 23.94 -8.24
C ASP A 44 3.20 25.29 -8.45
N ASP A 45 3.93 25.40 -9.55
CA ASP A 45 4.86 26.48 -9.87
C ASP A 45 4.23 27.60 -10.71
N VAL A 46 3.22 27.31 -11.52
CA VAL A 46 2.50 28.29 -12.34
C VAL A 46 1.01 28.23 -12.10
N ARG A 47 0.34 29.38 -12.24
CA ARG A 47 -1.12 29.42 -12.32
C ARG A 47 -1.58 29.02 -13.73
N GLY A 48 -2.68 28.28 -13.79
CA GLY A 48 -3.32 27.89 -15.04
C GLY A 48 -4.60 27.10 -14.75
N ALA A 49 -5.05 26.31 -15.72
CA ALA A 49 -6.30 25.57 -15.63
C ALA A 49 -6.25 24.46 -14.57
N THR A 50 -7.21 24.46 -13.64
CA THR A 50 -7.42 23.37 -12.67
C THR A 50 -8.05 22.16 -13.36
N LEU A 51 -7.44 20.99 -13.20
CA LEU A 51 -8.08 19.70 -13.50
C LEU A 51 -9.04 19.33 -12.36
N VAL A 52 -10.26 18.94 -12.70
CA VAL A 52 -11.23 18.35 -11.78
C VAL A 52 -11.49 16.92 -12.25
N ALA A 53 -10.74 15.97 -11.69
CA ALA A 53 -10.91 14.57 -11.97
C ALA A 53 -12.08 13.99 -11.17
N VAL A 54 -12.98 13.32 -11.86
CA VAL A 54 -14.20 12.72 -11.29
C VAL A 54 -14.00 11.21 -11.21
N LEU A 55 -13.72 10.72 -10.00
CA LEU A 55 -13.48 9.31 -9.72
C LEU A 55 -14.79 8.58 -9.45
N ARG A 56 -14.93 7.34 -9.91
CA ARG A 56 -16.14 6.52 -9.76
C ARG A 56 -16.29 5.95 -8.34
N ARG A 57 -16.16 6.79 -7.32
CA ARG A 57 -16.34 6.44 -5.91
C ARG A 57 -16.94 7.60 -5.11
N LEU A 58 -17.48 7.31 -3.93
CA LEU A 58 -18.09 8.32 -3.06
C LEU A 58 -17.03 9.18 -2.35
N HIS A 59 -17.46 10.30 -1.77
CA HIS A 59 -16.60 11.12 -0.93
C HIS A 59 -16.45 10.49 0.47
N PRO A 60 -15.27 10.53 1.12
CA PRO A 60 -15.08 9.97 2.47
C PRO A 60 -15.97 10.52 3.60
N GLY A 61 -16.76 11.56 3.31
CA GLY A 61 -17.67 12.21 4.23
C GLY A 61 -19.13 12.10 3.79
N SER A 62 -19.43 11.28 2.78
CA SER A 62 -20.81 10.93 2.45
C SER A 62 -21.41 10.12 3.58
N GLY A 63 -22.63 10.46 4.03
CA GLY A 63 -23.31 9.72 5.09
C GLY A 63 -23.88 8.37 4.66
N GLY A 64 -23.42 7.83 3.53
CA GLY A 64 -23.83 6.51 3.03
C GLY A 64 -23.06 5.38 3.71
N LEU A 65 -23.66 4.20 3.73
CA LEU A 65 -23.04 2.95 4.24
C LEU A 65 -21.93 2.42 3.32
N GLU A 66 -21.80 2.98 2.12
CA GLU A 66 -20.78 2.63 1.14
C GLU A 66 -19.46 3.32 1.49
N ARG A 67 -18.51 2.55 1.99
CA ARG A 67 -17.16 2.98 2.36
C ARG A 67 -16.35 3.30 1.09
N THR A 68 -15.49 4.32 1.15
CA THR A 68 -14.61 4.76 0.04
C THR A 68 -13.15 4.74 0.46
N TYR A 69 -12.25 4.55 -0.51
CA TYR A 69 -10.80 4.49 -0.31
C TYR A 69 -10.12 5.85 -0.55
N ALA A 70 -8.94 6.07 0.05
CA ALA A 70 -8.15 7.26 -0.22
C ALA A 70 -7.70 7.36 -1.68
N VAL A 71 -7.55 8.58 -2.15
CA VAL A 71 -6.88 8.87 -3.43
C VAL A 71 -5.37 8.77 -3.22
N THR A 72 -4.68 7.97 -4.02
CA THR A 72 -3.23 7.79 -3.93
C THR A 72 -2.49 8.74 -4.87
N PRO A 73 -1.24 9.16 -4.58
CA PRO A 73 -0.43 9.94 -5.51
C PRO A 73 -0.27 9.25 -6.88
N ARG A 74 -0.15 7.92 -6.90
CA ARG A 74 -0.05 7.12 -8.13
C ARG A 74 -1.30 7.23 -8.99
N GLU A 75 -2.48 7.13 -8.38
CA GLU A 75 -3.74 7.33 -9.09
C GLU A 75 -3.82 8.75 -9.65
N VAL A 76 -3.44 9.76 -8.87
CA VAL A 76 -3.40 11.15 -9.36
C VAL A 76 -2.42 11.31 -10.52
N ALA A 77 -1.25 10.68 -10.49
CA ALA A 77 -0.29 10.73 -11.59
C ALA A 77 -0.88 10.13 -12.88
N ALA A 78 -1.53 8.96 -12.79
CA ALA A 78 -2.20 8.34 -13.94
C ALA A 78 -3.32 9.25 -14.50
N VAL A 79 -4.13 9.82 -13.61
CA VAL A 79 -5.19 10.78 -13.96
C VAL A 79 -4.64 12.03 -14.66
N VAL A 80 -3.51 12.57 -14.20
CA VAL A 80 -2.85 13.71 -14.83
C VAL A 80 -2.39 13.36 -16.24
N ARG A 81 -1.74 12.21 -16.44
CA ARG A 81 -1.30 11.77 -17.78
C ARG A 81 -2.46 11.60 -18.75
N GLU A 82 -3.54 10.97 -18.29
CA GLU A 82 -4.76 10.83 -19.10
C GLU A 82 -5.43 12.18 -19.40
N ALA A 83 -5.45 13.11 -18.45
CA ALA A 83 -6.01 14.44 -18.68
C ALA A 83 -5.15 15.23 -19.69
N LEU A 84 -3.82 15.15 -19.59
CA LEU A 84 -2.89 15.76 -20.55
C LEU A 84 -3.12 15.20 -21.95
N SER A 85 -3.23 13.88 -22.11
CA SER A 85 -3.53 13.26 -23.41
C SER A 85 -4.93 13.61 -23.93
N ALA A 86 -5.88 13.88 -23.04
CA ALA A 86 -7.22 14.36 -23.38
C ALA A 86 -7.30 15.88 -23.65
N GLY A 87 -6.18 16.61 -23.62
CA GLY A 87 -6.10 18.02 -23.98
C GLY A 87 -6.18 19.01 -22.81
N TRP A 88 -5.99 18.56 -21.57
CA TRP A 88 -5.80 19.47 -20.45
C TRP A 88 -4.46 20.21 -20.58
N THR A 89 -4.50 21.55 -20.57
CA THR A 89 -3.31 22.42 -20.62
C THR A 89 -3.11 23.14 -19.27
N PRO A 90 -2.30 22.60 -18.35
CA PRO A 90 -2.19 23.09 -16.96
C PRO A 90 -1.58 24.49 -16.83
N THR A 91 -0.92 24.99 -17.88
CA THR A 91 -0.28 26.31 -17.92
C THR A 91 -1.14 27.40 -18.51
N HIS A 92 -2.18 27.03 -19.25
CA HIS A 92 -3.06 28.01 -19.88
C HIS A 92 -4.12 28.45 -18.87
N GLU A 93 -4.34 29.76 -18.76
CA GLU A 93 -5.49 30.26 -18.01
C GLU A 93 -6.77 29.85 -18.72
N GLY A 94 -7.74 29.35 -17.95
CA GLY A 94 -8.96 28.80 -18.54
C GLY A 94 -9.93 28.24 -17.50
N PRO A 95 -11.11 27.79 -17.96
CA PRO A 95 -12.07 27.12 -17.11
C PRO A 95 -11.51 25.82 -16.53
N GLN A 96 -12.19 25.28 -15.52
CA GLN A 96 -11.86 23.97 -14.98
C GLN A 96 -11.99 22.89 -16.06
N PHE A 97 -10.97 22.03 -16.16
CA PHE A 97 -11.01 20.88 -17.05
C PHE A 97 -11.62 19.70 -16.30
N ALA A 98 -12.90 19.40 -16.56
CA ALA A 98 -13.58 18.27 -15.94
C ALA A 98 -13.22 16.97 -16.70
N PHE A 99 -12.67 16.00 -15.99
CA PHE A 99 -12.18 14.76 -16.61
C PHE A 99 -12.67 13.52 -15.87
N ARG A 100 -13.04 12.47 -16.61
CA ARG A 100 -13.38 11.15 -16.07
C ARG A 100 -12.32 10.15 -16.52
N PRO A 101 -11.39 9.75 -15.65
CA PRO A 101 -10.30 8.86 -16.04
C PRO A 101 -10.81 7.44 -16.33
N ALA A 102 -10.19 6.78 -17.29
CA ALA A 102 -10.39 5.35 -17.53
C ALA A 102 -9.68 4.51 -16.45
N SER A 103 -8.54 4.97 -15.92
CA SER A 103 -7.83 4.35 -14.78
C SER A 103 -8.61 4.38 -13.46
N ALA A 104 -9.67 5.18 -13.34
CA ALA A 104 -10.51 5.25 -12.14
C ALA A 104 -11.45 4.04 -11.97
N ARG A 105 -11.10 2.88 -12.54
CA ARG A 105 -11.77 1.60 -12.25
C ARG A 105 -11.42 1.19 -10.83
N VAL A 106 -12.46 0.99 -10.03
CA VAL A 106 -12.39 0.36 -8.71
C VAL A 106 -11.78 -1.03 -8.90
N PRO A 107 -10.58 -1.33 -8.36
CA PRO A 107 -10.18 -2.71 -8.20
C PRO A 107 -10.91 -3.23 -6.97
N SER A 108 -12.16 -3.66 -7.12
CA SER A 108 -12.63 -4.78 -6.32
C SER A 108 -12.03 -6.00 -7.00
N ARG A 109 -10.77 -6.33 -6.70
CA ARG A 109 -10.31 -7.67 -7.04
C ARG A 109 -10.93 -8.57 -5.97
N THR A 110 -11.99 -9.22 -6.39
CA THR A 110 -12.46 -10.48 -5.82
C THR A 110 -11.25 -11.33 -5.48
N ALA A 111 -11.24 -11.80 -4.25
CA ALA A 111 -10.32 -12.80 -3.74
C ALA A 111 -10.21 -13.97 -4.75
N GLU A 112 -9.18 -13.97 -5.59
CA GLU A 112 -8.81 -15.16 -6.36
C GLU A 112 -7.45 -15.65 -5.89
N VAL A 113 -7.54 -16.77 -5.16
CA VAL A 113 -6.59 -17.88 -5.03
C VAL A 113 -5.19 -17.50 -4.53
N GLY A 114 -5.12 -16.95 -3.33
CA GLY A 114 -4.01 -17.31 -2.44
C GLY A 114 -4.11 -18.81 -2.07
N PRO A 115 -3.00 -19.50 -1.79
CA PRO A 115 -3.03 -20.89 -1.34
C PRO A 115 -4.01 -21.06 -0.16
N PRO A 116 -4.63 -22.24 -0.01
CA PRO A 116 -5.48 -22.51 1.13
C PRO A 116 -4.69 -22.28 2.43
N GLU A 117 -5.41 -21.83 3.47
CA GLU A 117 -4.83 -21.71 4.80
C GLU A 117 -4.22 -23.05 5.23
N LEU A 118 -3.00 -22.99 5.76
CA LEU A 118 -2.33 -24.18 6.28
C LEU A 118 -3.08 -24.64 7.53
N THR A 119 -3.66 -25.83 7.45
CA THR A 119 -4.27 -26.51 8.60
C THR A 119 -3.20 -26.92 9.61
N THR A 120 -3.59 -27.14 10.86
CA THR A 120 -2.68 -27.64 11.92
C THR A 120 -1.91 -28.89 11.49
N GLU A 121 -2.56 -29.82 10.82
CA GLU A 121 -1.96 -31.06 10.32
C GLU A 121 -0.85 -30.78 9.30
N VAL A 122 -1.15 -29.98 8.29
CA VAL A 122 -0.17 -29.51 7.28
C VAL A 122 0.99 -28.74 7.92
N ILE A 123 0.72 -27.93 8.95
CA ILE A 123 1.80 -27.25 9.69
C ILE A 123 2.69 -28.29 10.39
N HIS A 124 2.13 -29.29 11.07
CA HIS A 124 2.93 -30.35 11.70
C HIS A 124 3.74 -31.17 10.68
N GLU A 125 3.18 -31.46 9.50
CA GLU A 125 3.91 -32.11 8.41
C GLU A 125 5.06 -31.25 7.88
N LEU A 126 4.80 -29.96 7.63
CA LEU A 126 5.82 -28.98 7.21
C LEU A 126 6.95 -28.91 8.24
N VAL A 127 6.60 -28.89 9.53
CA VAL A 127 7.55 -28.88 10.63
C VAL A 127 8.38 -30.17 10.66
N ALA A 128 7.75 -31.33 10.55
CA ALA A 128 8.43 -32.62 10.60
C ALA A 128 9.36 -32.85 9.39
N ALA A 129 9.03 -32.27 8.23
CA ALA A 129 9.85 -32.35 7.02
C ALA A 129 11.10 -31.46 7.04
N ARG A 130 11.22 -30.53 7.99
CA ARG A 130 12.34 -29.58 8.06
C ARG A 130 13.43 -30.07 9.02
N THR A 131 14.69 -29.85 8.62
CA THR A 131 15.87 -30.15 9.45
C THR A 131 16.22 -29.02 10.42
N SER A 132 15.67 -27.82 10.23
CA SER A 132 15.94 -26.65 11.05
C SER A 132 14.74 -25.69 11.09
N ARG A 133 14.67 -24.91 12.18
CA ARG A 133 13.73 -23.78 12.33
C ARG A 133 14.38 -22.49 11.85
N ASP A 134 13.53 -21.57 11.40
CA ASP A 134 13.90 -20.20 11.10
C ASP A 134 14.05 -19.41 12.40
N THR A 135 14.91 -18.39 12.38
CA THR A 135 15.12 -17.49 13.54
C THR A 135 14.57 -16.11 13.24
N LEU A 136 14.01 -15.43 14.24
CA LEU A 136 13.51 -14.07 14.13
C LEU A 136 14.35 -13.14 15.00
N ARG A 137 14.79 -12.01 14.45
CA ARG A 137 15.46 -10.94 15.20
C ARG A 137 14.97 -9.57 14.78
N PHE A 138 14.96 -8.64 15.73
CA PHE A 138 14.69 -7.24 15.47
C PHE A 138 15.96 -6.40 15.68
N GLY A 139 16.26 -5.55 14.70
CA GLY A 139 17.35 -4.58 14.75
C GLY A 139 16.82 -3.17 14.60
N ASP A 140 17.65 -2.17 14.91
CA ASP A 140 17.33 -0.77 14.62
C ASP A 140 17.70 -0.45 13.16
N THR A 141 16.92 0.39 12.50
CA THR A 141 17.29 0.93 11.19
C THR A 141 17.96 2.29 11.31
N GLU A 142 18.61 2.70 10.24
CA GLU A 142 19.01 4.10 10.07
C GLU A 142 17.78 5.01 10.17
N THR A 143 17.99 6.23 10.69
CA THR A 143 16.94 7.24 10.79
C THR A 143 16.80 7.95 9.45
N LEU A 144 15.65 7.76 8.81
CA LEU A 144 15.26 8.52 7.63
C LEU A 144 14.91 9.96 8.04
N THR A 145 15.25 10.91 7.17
CA THR A 145 14.94 12.34 7.38
C THR A 145 14.30 12.94 6.13
N TRP A 146 13.28 13.75 6.31
CA TRP A 146 12.54 14.40 5.22
C TRP A 146 12.92 15.88 5.13
N PRO A 147 12.91 16.46 3.91
CA PRO A 147 12.96 17.91 3.75
C PRO A 147 11.84 18.57 4.57
N GLY A 148 12.20 19.42 5.54
CA GLY A 148 11.26 20.01 6.50
C GLY A 148 11.34 19.48 7.94
N GLY A 149 12.29 18.57 8.23
CA GLY A 149 12.70 18.23 9.60
C GLY A 149 12.00 17.01 10.22
N GLY A 150 11.14 16.31 9.46
CA GLY A 150 10.58 15.02 9.89
C GLY A 150 11.66 13.94 9.99
N ARG A 151 11.56 13.07 10.99
CA ARG A 151 12.47 11.92 11.18
C ARG A 151 11.66 10.65 11.39
N TYR A 152 12.17 9.53 10.91
CA TYR A 152 11.57 8.20 11.08
C TYR A 152 12.68 7.20 11.34
N ALA A 153 12.58 6.47 12.45
CA ALA A 153 13.40 5.32 12.72
C ALA A 153 12.48 4.11 12.79
N GLY A 154 12.69 3.16 11.90
CA GLY A 154 11.95 1.91 11.88
C GLY A 154 12.72 0.80 12.58
N VAL A 155 12.22 -0.40 12.38
CA VAL A 155 12.77 -1.65 12.90
C VAL A 155 13.14 -2.55 11.74
N ARG A 156 14.37 -3.05 11.75
CA ARG A 156 14.79 -4.14 10.86
C ARG A 156 14.19 -5.43 11.39
N ILE A 157 13.60 -6.23 10.50
CA ILE A 157 13.21 -7.61 10.79
C ILE A 157 14.18 -8.51 10.06
N GLU A 158 14.86 -9.40 10.79
CA GLU A 158 15.75 -10.40 10.21
C GLU A 158 15.14 -11.79 10.40
N VAL A 159 15.03 -12.53 9.30
CA VAL A 159 14.57 -13.92 9.28
C VAL A 159 15.73 -14.80 8.81
N SER A 160 16.17 -15.71 9.67
CA SER A 160 17.29 -16.62 9.42
C SER A 160 18.57 -15.88 8.99
N GLY A 161 18.83 -14.73 9.60
CA GLY A 161 20.01 -13.88 9.36
C GLY A 161 19.94 -12.99 8.11
N LYS A 162 18.82 -12.96 7.39
CA LYS A 162 18.61 -12.08 6.24
C LYS A 162 17.48 -11.09 6.52
N ASP A 163 17.69 -9.83 6.13
CA ASP A 163 16.70 -8.76 6.26
C ASP A 163 15.43 -9.12 5.48
N LEU A 164 14.26 -8.95 6.09
CA LEU A 164 12.97 -9.19 5.46
C LEU A 164 12.80 -8.35 4.18
N LEU A 165 13.30 -7.11 4.15
CA LEU A 165 13.26 -6.30 2.94
C LEU A 165 14.10 -6.91 1.81
N ASP A 166 15.20 -7.61 2.12
CA ASP A 166 15.99 -8.31 1.12
C ASP A 166 15.28 -9.58 0.64
N TRP A 167 14.60 -10.29 1.54
CA TRP A 167 13.74 -11.42 1.16
C TRP A 167 12.63 -10.99 0.19
N VAL A 168 11.94 -9.89 0.51
CA VAL A 168 10.89 -9.31 -0.33
C VAL A 168 11.46 -8.81 -1.65
N ARG A 169 12.64 -8.18 -1.63
CA ARG A 169 13.29 -7.65 -2.84
C ARG A 169 13.54 -8.76 -3.85
N ASP A 170 14.01 -9.92 -3.39
CA ASP A 170 14.29 -11.05 -4.27
C ASP A 170 13.00 -11.68 -4.80
N ALA A 171 11.97 -11.81 -3.97
CA ALA A 171 10.66 -12.33 -4.38
C ALA A 171 9.94 -11.42 -5.40
N GLU A 172 10.06 -10.09 -5.24
CA GLU A 172 9.38 -9.12 -6.11
C GLU A 172 10.10 -8.82 -7.41
N ARG A 173 11.43 -9.00 -7.46
CA ARG A 173 12.27 -8.69 -8.62
C ARG A 173 11.71 -9.21 -9.96
N PRO A 174 11.37 -10.50 -10.13
CA PRO A 174 10.86 -10.99 -11.42
C PRO A 174 9.49 -10.40 -11.80
N HIS A 175 8.68 -9.97 -10.82
CA HIS A 175 7.38 -9.33 -11.07
C HIS A 175 7.57 -7.88 -11.48
N VAL A 176 8.43 -7.15 -10.76
CA VAL A 176 8.79 -5.76 -11.04
C VAL A 176 9.41 -5.62 -12.41
N GLU A 177 10.38 -6.46 -12.76
CA GLU A 177 11.04 -6.45 -14.07
C GLU A 177 10.03 -6.67 -15.20
N ARG A 178 9.13 -7.63 -15.03
CA ARG A 178 8.06 -7.91 -16.01
C ARG A 178 7.07 -6.76 -16.13
N GLU A 179 6.63 -6.17 -15.02
CA GLU A 179 5.67 -5.07 -15.04
C GLU A 179 6.28 -3.81 -15.64
N ASN A 180 7.53 -3.48 -15.30
CA ASN A 180 8.25 -2.35 -15.89
C ASN A 180 8.49 -2.56 -17.39
N ALA A 181 8.87 -3.77 -17.83
CA ALA A 181 9.03 -4.08 -19.25
C ALA A 181 7.72 -3.89 -20.04
N ASN A 182 6.59 -4.29 -19.46
CA ASN A 182 5.26 -4.15 -20.07
C ASN A 182 4.79 -2.69 -20.18
N ARG A 183 5.36 -1.78 -19.39
CA ARG A 183 5.03 -0.34 -19.35
C ARG A 183 5.85 0.50 -20.33
N GLY A 184 6.59 -0.14 -21.25
CA GLY A 184 7.60 0.48 -22.11
C GLY A 184 7.27 1.91 -22.56
N GLY A 185 8.23 2.82 -22.35
CA GLY A 185 8.11 4.24 -22.68
C GLY A 185 7.77 5.16 -21.49
N GLU A 186 7.47 4.61 -20.31
CA GLU A 186 7.41 5.39 -19.06
C GLU A 186 8.81 5.89 -18.65
N ASP A 187 8.86 7.08 -18.04
CA ASP A 187 10.10 7.63 -17.45
C ASP A 187 10.61 6.67 -16.36
N PRO A 188 11.91 6.28 -16.40
CA PRO A 188 12.52 5.41 -15.40
C PRO A 188 12.32 5.85 -13.95
N ALA A 189 12.08 7.14 -13.68
CA ALA A 189 11.74 7.65 -12.35
C ALA A 189 10.44 7.07 -11.76
N TYR A 190 9.57 6.46 -12.58
CA TYR A 190 8.34 5.79 -12.16
C TYR A 190 8.39 4.28 -12.26
N HIS A 191 9.55 3.72 -12.62
CA HIS A 191 9.73 2.29 -12.58
C HIS A 191 9.52 1.80 -11.16
N LEU A 192 8.81 0.68 -11.05
CA LEU A 192 8.66 0.01 -9.77
C LEU A 192 10.03 -0.45 -9.30
N VAL A 193 10.26 -0.32 -8.00
CA VAL A 193 11.47 -0.80 -7.33
C VAL A 193 11.06 -1.99 -6.45
N PRO A 194 11.76 -3.13 -6.49
CA PRO A 194 11.42 -4.24 -5.61
C PRO A 194 11.76 -3.90 -4.15
N ALA A 195 10.88 -4.29 -3.24
CA ALA A 195 10.88 -3.92 -1.83
C ALA A 195 10.85 -2.40 -1.56
N ASP A 196 10.00 -1.65 -2.28
CA ASP A 196 9.78 -0.21 -2.06
C ASP A 196 8.87 0.07 -0.84
N TYR A 197 9.33 -0.41 0.32
CA TYR A 197 8.66 -0.31 1.61
C TYR A 197 9.51 0.45 2.63
N LEU A 198 8.84 1.14 3.57
CA LEU A 198 9.48 1.57 4.81
C LEU A 198 9.75 0.35 5.70
N PRO A 199 10.87 0.34 6.43
CA PRO A 199 10.99 -0.51 7.61
C PRO A 199 9.81 -0.23 8.55
N PRO A 200 9.25 -1.23 9.24
CA PRO A 200 8.10 -1.05 10.11
C PRO A 200 8.40 -0.13 11.31
N PRO A 201 7.37 0.49 11.92
CA PRO A 201 7.55 1.37 13.07
C PRO A 201 8.07 0.59 14.29
N GLN A 202 8.76 1.28 15.20
CA GLN A 202 9.28 0.66 16.43
C GLN A 202 8.22 -0.04 17.28
N THR A 203 6.96 0.44 17.23
CA THR A 203 5.82 -0.16 17.92
C THR A 203 5.49 -1.58 17.46
N LEU A 204 5.98 -2.00 16.29
CA LEU A 204 5.80 -3.36 15.80
C LEU A 204 6.45 -4.39 16.75
N ARG A 205 7.57 -4.06 17.42
CA ARG A 205 8.24 -4.94 18.40
C ARG A 205 7.38 -5.28 19.61
N THR A 206 6.32 -4.54 19.86
CA THR A 206 5.39 -4.79 20.97
C THR A 206 3.99 -5.12 20.45
N SER A 207 3.85 -5.37 19.15
CA SER A 207 2.55 -5.56 18.51
C SER A 207 2.02 -6.96 18.74
N ARG A 208 0.77 -7.04 19.22
CA ARG A 208 0.03 -8.29 19.34
C ARG A 208 -0.35 -8.90 17.99
N GLU A 209 -0.28 -8.11 16.91
CA GLU A 209 -0.59 -8.59 15.55
C GLU A 209 0.40 -9.66 15.07
N LEU A 210 1.60 -9.70 15.65
CA LEU A 210 2.61 -10.71 15.38
C LEU A 210 2.39 -12.03 16.15
N PHE A 211 1.32 -12.12 16.94
CA PHE A 211 0.92 -13.34 17.66
C PHE A 211 -0.41 -13.91 17.15
N GLY A 212 -0.89 -13.46 15.98
CA GLY A 212 -2.11 -13.97 15.34
C GLY A 212 -3.41 -13.60 16.06
N GLU A 213 -3.36 -12.81 17.13
CA GLU A 213 -4.54 -12.47 17.96
C GLU A 213 -5.42 -11.39 17.32
N VAL A 214 -4.82 -10.49 16.54
CA VAL A 214 -5.49 -9.33 15.97
C VAL A 214 -5.03 -9.13 14.53
N PRO A 215 -5.91 -9.21 13.53
CA PRO A 215 -5.54 -8.85 12.17
C PRO A 215 -5.41 -7.34 12.01
N SER A 216 -4.52 -6.91 11.12
CA SER A 216 -4.08 -5.52 11.06
C SER A 216 -5.16 -4.54 10.62
N VAL A 217 -5.06 -3.32 11.15
CA VAL A 217 -6.04 -2.25 10.91
C VAL A 217 -6.00 -1.78 9.44
N GLU A 218 -4.83 -1.80 8.78
CA GLU A 218 -4.68 -1.30 7.41
C GLU A 218 -5.55 -2.05 6.42
N ALA A 219 -5.56 -3.39 6.46
CA ALA A 219 -6.43 -4.20 5.62
C ALA A 219 -7.91 -3.85 5.86
N ARG A 220 -8.30 -3.61 7.13
CA ARG A 220 -9.67 -3.25 7.51
C ARG A 220 -10.08 -1.82 7.16
N SER A 221 -9.12 -0.96 6.83
CA SER A 221 -9.38 0.36 6.26
C SER A 221 -9.96 0.27 4.85
N PHE A 222 -9.85 -0.89 4.19
CA PHE A 222 -10.47 -1.19 2.89
C PHE A 222 -11.82 -1.89 3.05
N VAL A 223 -12.76 -1.61 2.15
CA VAL A 223 -13.96 -2.44 1.97
C VAL A 223 -13.53 -3.73 1.30
N MET A 224 -13.78 -4.83 1.98
CA MET A 224 -13.57 -6.18 1.46
C MET A 224 -14.76 -7.03 1.86
N GLU A 225 -15.02 -8.09 1.09
CA GLU A 225 -16.00 -9.08 1.49
C GLU A 225 -15.64 -9.63 2.87
N PRO A 226 -16.61 -9.91 3.77
CA PRO A 226 -16.31 -10.47 5.08
C PRO A 226 -15.51 -11.79 5.03
N SER A 227 -15.61 -12.51 3.92
CA SER A 227 -14.87 -13.74 3.63
C SER A 227 -13.50 -13.52 2.98
N ASP A 228 -13.09 -12.26 2.73
CA ASP A 228 -11.81 -11.94 2.14
C ASP A 228 -10.67 -12.36 3.08
N ARG A 229 -9.82 -13.27 2.58
CA ARG A 229 -8.74 -13.87 3.37
C ARG A 229 -7.69 -12.86 3.84
N ARG A 230 -7.60 -11.69 3.21
CA ARG A 230 -6.70 -10.61 3.65
C ARG A 230 -7.12 -10.02 5.01
N LEU A 231 -8.39 -10.15 5.39
CA LEU A 231 -8.90 -9.70 6.69
C LEU A 231 -8.34 -10.49 7.88
N SER A 232 -7.71 -11.64 7.66
CA SER A 232 -7.07 -12.46 8.69
C SER A 232 -5.54 -12.39 8.65
N LYS A 233 -4.97 -11.45 7.88
CA LYS A 233 -3.51 -11.30 7.73
C LYS A 233 -3.00 -10.10 8.52
N THR A 234 -1.70 -10.14 8.79
CA THR A 234 -0.95 -9.09 9.47
C THR A 234 -0.13 -8.29 8.46
N THR A 235 -0.15 -6.96 8.58
CA THR A 235 0.70 -6.04 7.82
C THR A 235 2.12 -6.05 8.39
N LEU A 236 3.11 -6.46 7.61
CA LEU A 236 4.53 -6.40 8.02
C LEU A 236 5.22 -5.13 7.55
N LEU A 237 4.94 -4.72 6.31
CA LEU A 237 5.63 -3.61 5.64
C LEU A 237 4.61 -2.66 5.02
N THR A 238 4.91 -1.37 5.01
CA THR A 238 4.08 -0.32 4.40
C THR A 238 4.91 0.51 3.43
N CYS A 239 4.26 1.15 2.46
CA CYS A 239 4.93 1.83 1.36
C CYS A 239 5.91 2.92 1.82
N SER A 240 7.05 3.01 1.12
CA SER A 240 8.09 4.06 1.29
C SER A 240 7.55 5.50 1.22
N CYS A 241 6.42 5.71 0.54
CA CYS A 241 5.78 7.03 0.44
C CYS A 241 5.15 7.55 1.74
N GLY A 242 5.09 6.73 2.80
CA GLY A 242 4.54 7.11 4.10
C GLY A 242 3.01 7.14 4.16
N VAL A 243 2.33 6.65 3.14
CA VAL A 243 0.88 6.45 3.13
C VAL A 243 0.60 4.95 3.32
N SER A 244 0.12 4.57 4.50
CA SER A 244 -0.11 3.16 4.86
C SER A 244 -1.08 2.43 3.91
N GLU A 245 -1.98 3.17 3.25
CA GLU A 245 -2.93 2.62 2.28
C GLU A 245 -2.37 2.48 0.85
N CYS A 246 -1.15 2.96 0.57
CA CYS A 246 -0.62 2.98 -0.80
C CYS A 246 -0.18 1.60 -1.28
N GLU A 247 0.66 0.94 -0.50
CA GLU A 247 1.15 -0.41 -0.74
C GLU A 247 1.55 -1.01 0.61
N PHE A 248 1.22 -2.27 0.85
CA PHE A 248 1.60 -2.97 2.07
C PHE A 248 1.68 -4.47 1.83
N LEU A 249 2.62 -5.10 2.53
CA LEU A 249 2.86 -6.53 2.49
C LEU A 249 2.13 -7.19 3.65
N LEU A 250 1.25 -8.12 3.31
CA LEU A 250 0.50 -8.93 4.24
C LEU A 250 1.17 -10.30 4.42
N VAL A 251 1.04 -10.85 5.62
CA VAL A 251 1.46 -12.21 5.95
C VAL A 251 0.36 -12.90 6.76
N ARG A 252 0.18 -14.21 6.59
CA ARG A 252 -0.58 -15.02 7.53
C ARG A 252 0.34 -15.53 8.63
N ILE A 253 -0.04 -15.28 9.88
CA ILE A 253 0.68 -15.75 11.07
C ILE A 253 -0.17 -16.80 11.77
N SER A 254 0.28 -18.05 11.73
CA SER A 254 -0.35 -19.17 12.43
C SER A 254 0.45 -19.47 13.69
N VAL A 255 -0.20 -19.45 14.84
CA VAL A 255 0.43 -19.71 16.15
C VAL A 255 -0.13 -21.01 16.72
N LEU A 256 0.72 -22.01 16.86
CA LEU A 256 0.44 -23.28 17.53
C LEU A 256 1.17 -23.34 18.89
N PRO A 257 0.96 -24.36 19.74
CA PRO A 257 1.59 -24.43 21.06
C PRO A 257 3.13 -24.40 21.06
N ASP A 258 3.77 -24.91 20.01
CA ASP A 258 5.23 -25.08 19.91
C ASP A 258 5.87 -24.37 18.71
N VAL A 259 5.06 -23.88 17.76
CA VAL A 259 5.55 -23.27 16.52
C VAL A 259 4.77 -22.03 16.13
N VAL A 260 5.46 -21.07 15.53
CA VAL A 260 4.85 -19.95 14.79
C VAL A 260 5.22 -20.09 13.32
N VAL A 261 4.24 -19.93 12.43
CA VAL A 261 4.46 -20.02 10.98
C VAL A 261 4.04 -18.72 10.31
N TRP A 262 4.96 -18.10 9.57
CA TRP A 262 4.66 -17.00 8.65
C TRP A 262 4.52 -17.57 7.26
N SER A 263 3.34 -17.40 6.65
CA SER A 263 3.02 -17.98 5.35
C SER A 263 2.13 -17.04 4.53
N ASP A 264 1.87 -17.42 3.27
CA ASP A 264 0.87 -16.77 2.44
C ASP A 264 1.11 -15.25 2.33
N PHE A 265 2.35 -14.88 1.99
CA PHE A 265 2.73 -13.49 1.78
C PHE A 265 2.07 -12.95 0.52
N GLU A 266 1.48 -11.75 0.61
CA GLU A 266 0.88 -11.09 -0.54
C GLU A 266 1.02 -9.56 -0.46
N SER A 267 1.18 -8.91 -1.60
CA SER A 267 0.98 -7.46 -1.70
C SER A 267 -0.51 -7.18 -1.87
N PHE A 268 -1.04 -6.26 -1.06
CA PHE A 268 -2.47 -5.97 -1.07
C PHE A 268 -2.98 -5.46 -2.42
N HIS A 269 -2.16 -4.69 -3.14
CA HIS A 269 -2.54 -4.03 -4.39
C HIS A 269 -2.02 -4.74 -5.63
N ARG A 270 -1.16 -5.75 -5.48
CA ARG A 270 -0.53 -6.48 -6.61
C ARG A 270 -0.97 -7.93 -6.63
N PRO A 271 -1.29 -8.48 -7.81
CA PRO A 271 -1.59 -9.90 -7.97
C PRO A 271 -0.29 -10.73 -8.06
N TRP A 272 0.73 -10.39 -7.28
CA TRP A 272 2.01 -11.07 -7.33
C TRP A 272 1.95 -12.30 -6.44
N VAL A 273 2.53 -13.40 -6.94
CA VAL A 273 2.72 -14.63 -6.17
C VAL A 273 4.13 -14.60 -5.63
N TYR A 274 4.27 -14.61 -4.31
CA TYR A 274 5.55 -14.53 -3.63
C TYR A 274 6.10 -15.93 -3.40
N ASP A 275 7.32 -16.17 -3.87
CA ASP A 275 8.15 -17.29 -3.41
C ASP A 275 8.87 -16.87 -2.13
N LEU A 276 8.09 -16.68 -1.06
CA LEU A 276 8.54 -16.17 0.23
C LEU A 276 7.95 -17.01 1.36
N GLY A 277 8.83 -17.65 2.13
CA GLY A 277 8.42 -18.60 3.16
C GLY A 277 7.85 -19.90 2.58
N PRO A 278 7.05 -20.67 3.35
CA PRO A 278 6.70 -20.39 4.74
C PRO A 278 7.94 -20.39 5.64
N PHE A 279 8.00 -19.45 6.57
CA PHE A 279 9.01 -19.42 7.64
C PHE A 279 8.44 -20.08 8.88
N VAL A 280 9.25 -20.93 9.53
CA VAL A 280 8.82 -21.79 10.61
C VAL A 280 9.69 -21.54 11.83
N PHE A 281 9.14 -20.89 12.85
CA PHE A 281 9.85 -20.49 14.06
C PHE A 281 9.50 -21.41 15.24
N ASP A 282 10.49 -21.75 16.07
CA ASP A 282 10.20 -22.25 17.41
C ASP A 282 9.44 -21.17 18.19
N ARG A 283 8.35 -21.54 18.88
CA ARG A 283 7.51 -20.55 19.55
C ARG A 283 8.23 -19.83 20.69
N GLN A 284 9.04 -20.54 21.47
CA GLN A 284 9.73 -19.96 22.61
C GLN A 284 10.80 -18.97 22.13
N GLU A 285 11.56 -19.33 21.09
CA GLU A 285 12.54 -18.42 20.48
C GLU A 285 11.87 -17.23 19.79
N TYR A 286 10.72 -17.45 19.14
CA TYR A 286 9.93 -16.38 18.53
C TYR A 286 9.48 -15.36 19.57
N GLU A 287 8.86 -15.81 20.68
CA GLU A 287 8.41 -14.94 21.77
C GLU A 287 9.59 -14.17 22.40
N ALA A 288 10.74 -14.82 22.59
CA ALA A 288 11.95 -14.18 23.12
C ALA A 288 12.51 -13.07 22.23
N ALA A 289 12.21 -13.07 20.92
CA ALA A 289 12.65 -12.00 20.01
C ALA A 289 11.99 -10.64 20.32
N PHE A 290 10.86 -10.63 21.04
CA PHE A 290 10.08 -9.42 21.34
C PHE A 290 10.40 -8.77 22.70
N GLY A 291 11.20 -9.43 23.54
CA GLY A 291 11.60 -8.94 24.87
C GLY A 291 10.95 -9.72 26.02
#